data_AF-R7J8T8-F1
#
_entry.id   AF-R7J8T8-F1
#
_cell.length_a   1.000
_cell.length_b   1.000
_cell.length_c   1.000
_cell.angle_alpha   90.00
_cell.angle_beta   90.00
_cell.angle_gamma   90.00
#
_symmetry.space_group_name_H-M   'P 1'
#
loop_
_entity.id
_entity.type
_entity.pdbx_description
1 polymer ?
#
loop_
_entity_poly.entity_id
_entity_poly.type
_entity_poly.pdbx_seq_one_letter_code
_entity_poly.pdbx_strand_id
1 'polypeptide(L)'
;MQGKKRLLILTGVYIIILLFVVTYYTCSLIDKAAVTSFKKLYSSYTQALYTTVYQMDGDTGCYFSSDKRIRSDFSRCDRFYKKFASNLKVTRYCKNNALKNGCIPVYNSYAKSVSCAGFSESMMNRFNQAFVMNDNTNLIVFNQPANVQKPLFAVDSNGKLFPNKSGYDLFSLVIMRNAEGNYSFHPNVIHCLPKEKGGIKNIQDVYK
;
A
#
# COMPACT_ATOMS: atom_id res chain seq x y z
N MET A 1 38.15 -7.90 43.15
CA MET A 1 37.70 -8.24 41.77
C MET A 1 36.21 -8.65 41.66
N GLN A 2 35.60 -9.21 42.71
CA GLN A 2 34.24 -9.79 42.65
C GLN A 2 33.10 -8.74 42.49
N GLY A 3 33.23 -7.56 43.10
CA GLY A 3 32.24 -6.47 42.97
C GLY A 3 32.15 -5.85 41.57
N LYS A 4 33.30 -5.70 40.87
CA LYS A 4 33.34 -5.23 39.47
C LYS A 4 32.64 -6.20 38.51
N LYS A 5 32.79 -7.52 38.73
CA LYS A 5 32.07 -8.55 37.95
C LYS A 5 30.56 -8.50 38.18
N ARG A 6 30.10 -8.32 39.43
CA ARG A 6 28.66 -8.18 39.74
C ARG A 6 28.04 -6.91 39.13
N LEU A 7 28.76 -5.79 39.17
CA LEU A 7 28.30 -4.53 38.56
C LEU A 7 28.18 -4.65 37.03
N LEU A 8 29.14 -5.31 36.37
CA LEU A 8 29.08 -5.59 34.93
C LEU A 8 27.88 -6.47 34.55
N ILE A 9 27.56 -7.48 35.36
CA ILE A 9 26.39 -8.34 35.13
C ILE A 9 25.09 -7.55 35.29
N LEU A 10 24.96 -6.75 36.36
CA LEU A 10 23.75 -5.96 36.61
C LEU A 10 23.52 -4.88 35.54
N THR A 11 24.59 -4.20 35.12
CA THR A 11 24.52 -3.21 34.03
C THR A 11 24.19 -3.87 32.70
N GLY A 12 24.75 -5.05 32.40
CA GLY A 12 24.40 -5.84 31.22
C GLY A 12 22.92 -6.24 31.20
N VAL A 13 22.40 -6.76 32.31
CA VAL A 13 20.97 -7.12 32.44
C VAL A 13 20.07 -5.88 32.30
N TYR A 14 20.44 -4.76 32.91
CA TYR A 14 19.70 -3.51 32.80
C TYR A 14 19.62 -3.01 31.35
N ILE A 15 20.73 -3.02 30.61
CA ILE A 15 20.76 -2.64 29.20
C ILE A 15 19.85 -3.56 28.36
N ILE A 16 19.89 -4.86 28.60
CA ILE A 16 19.03 -5.83 27.92
C ILE A 16 17.54 -5.52 28.17
N ILE A 17 17.16 -5.28 29.42
CA ILE A 17 15.78 -4.93 29.78
C ILE A 17 15.37 -3.63 29.08
N LEU A 18 16.22 -2.61 29.12
CA LEU A 18 15.93 -1.31 28.51
C LEU A 18 15.77 -1.43 26.98
N LEU A 19 16.57 -2.27 26.32
CA LEU A 19 16.40 -2.58 24.90
C LEU A 19 15.05 -3.25 24.60
N PHE A 20 14.62 -4.21 25.41
CA PHE A 20 13.30 -4.83 25.25
C PHE A 20 12.16 -3.82 25.42
N VAL A 21 12.25 -2.96 26.43
CA VAL A 21 11.23 -1.92 26.70
C VAL A 21 11.16 -0.92 25.54
N VAL A 22 12.30 -0.38 25.10
CA VAL A 22 12.36 0.54 23.95
C VAL A 22 11.80 -0.12 22.70
N THR A 23 12.20 -1.36 22.41
CA THR A 23 11.69 -2.11 21.24
C THR A 23 10.18 -2.25 21.30
N TYR A 24 9.62 -2.64 22.46
CA TYR A 24 8.18 -2.78 22.64
C TYR A 24 7.43 -1.46 22.37
N TYR A 25 7.89 -0.35 22.95
CA TYR A 25 7.25 0.96 22.73
C TYR A 25 7.37 1.43 21.28
N THR A 26 8.53 1.25 20.63
CA THR A 26 8.70 1.63 19.23
C THR A 26 7.77 0.83 18.30
N CYS A 27 7.62 -0.48 18.52
CA CYS A 27 6.67 -1.30 17.78
C CYS A 27 5.22 -0.80 17.97
N SER A 28 4.82 -0.51 19.21
CA SER A 28 3.47 0.01 19.48
C SER A 28 3.20 1.36 18.80
N LEU A 29 4.22 2.23 18.73
CA LEU A 29 4.10 3.51 18.02
C LEU A 29 3.99 3.30 16.51
N ILE A 30 4.74 2.36 15.94
CA ILE A 30 4.65 1.99 14.51
C ILE A 30 3.24 1.48 14.18
N ASP A 31 2.66 0.61 15.01
CA ASP A 31 1.31 0.09 14.79
C ASP A 31 0.26 1.22 14.78
N LYS A 32 0.37 2.17 15.73
CA LYS A 32 -0.53 3.34 15.78
C LYS A 32 -0.33 4.28 14.59
N ALA A 33 0.91 4.51 14.17
CA ALA A 33 1.24 5.32 13.01
C ALA A 33 0.73 4.69 11.71
N ALA A 34 0.82 3.36 11.57
CA ALA A 34 0.26 2.60 10.46
C ALA A 34 -1.26 2.83 10.35
N VAL A 35 -2.00 2.65 11.44
CA VAL A 35 -3.46 2.88 11.49
C VAL A 35 -3.81 4.33 11.08
N THR A 36 -3.15 5.32 11.65
CA THR A 36 -3.43 6.73 11.37
C THR A 36 -3.09 7.11 9.93
N SER A 37 -1.91 6.70 9.43
CA SER A 37 -1.48 6.99 8.06
C SER A 37 -2.41 6.33 7.04
N PHE A 38 -2.81 5.08 7.29
CA PHE A 38 -3.73 4.37 6.42
C PHE A 38 -5.14 4.98 6.42
N LYS A 39 -5.69 5.38 7.58
CA LYS A 39 -7.00 6.10 7.64
C LYS A 39 -7.00 7.35 6.76
N LYS A 40 -5.95 8.16 6.89
CA LYS A 40 -5.78 9.39 6.09
C LYS A 40 -5.72 9.05 4.61
N LEU A 41 -4.86 8.11 4.23
CA LEU A 41 -4.71 7.68 2.83
C LEU A 41 -6.03 7.16 2.27
N TYR A 42 -6.68 6.23 2.96
CA TYR A 42 -7.92 5.60 2.51
C TYR A 42 -9.04 6.63 2.29
N SER A 43 -9.17 7.60 3.18
CA SER A 43 -10.14 8.70 3.04
C SER A 43 -9.85 9.56 1.80
N SER A 44 -8.60 10.02 1.62
CA SER A 44 -8.20 10.81 0.46
C SER A 44 -8.38 10.05 -0.87
N TYR A 45 -8.03 8.76 -0.88
CA TYR A 45 -8.15 7.92 -2.08
C TYR A 45 -9.62 7.61 -2.41
N THR A 46 -10.47 7.45 -1.40
CA THR A 46 -11.92 7.26 -1.60
C THR A 46 -12.54 8.52 -2.22
N GLN A 47 -12.16 9.70 -1.71
CA GLN A 47 -12.61 10.97 -2.29
C GLN A 47 -12.12 11.11 -3.74
N ALA A 48 -10.84 10.84 -4.01
CA ALA A 48 -10.29 10.89 -5.36
C ALA A 48 -10.96 9.87 -6.30
N LEU A 49 -11.39 8.71 -5.80
CA LEU A 49 -12.10 7.71 -6.59
C LEU A 49 -13.44 8.27 -7.06
N TYR A 50 -14.24 8.83 -6.15
CA TYR A 50 -15.52 9.44 -6.51
C TYR A 50 -15.37 10.62 -7.46
N THR A 51 -14.39 11.50 -7.24
CA THR A 51 -14.08 12.58 -8.19
C THR A 51 -13.71 12.03 -9.57
N THR A 52 -12.93 10.96 -9.63
CA THR A 52 -12.52 10.34 -10.90
C THR A 52 -13.70 9.70 -11.61
N VAL A 53 -14.58 9.02 -10.89
CA VAL A 53 -15.82 8.43 -11.43
C VAL A 53 -16.71 9.53 -12.03
N TYR A 54 -16.90 10.64 -11.32
CA TYR A 54 -17.65 11.78 -11.81
C TYR A 54 -17.04 12.39 -13.09
N GLN A 55 -15.72 12.60 -13.12
CA GLN A 55 -14.99 13.11 -14.29
C GLN A 55 -14.89 12.13 -15.47
N MET A 56 -15.41 10.91 -15.31
CA MET A 56 -15.48 9.86 -16.32
C MET A 56 -16.92 9.46 -16.62
N ASP A 57 -17.89 10.31 -16.28
CA ASP A 57 -19.31 10.14 -16.59
C ASP A 57 -19.93 8.87 -15.96
N GLY A 58 -19.39 8.45 -14.82
CA GLY A 58 -19.90 7.32 -14.02
C GLY A 58 -19.35 5.95 -14.41
N ASP A 59 -18.87 5.74 -15.63
CA ASP A 59 -18.21 4.49 -16.04
C ASP A 59 -16.71 4.70 -16.33
N THR A 60 -15.88 4.19 -15.42
CA THR A 60 -14.44 4.33 -15.52
C THR A 60 -13.80 3.34 -16.50
N GLY A 61 -14.48 2.24 -16.83
CA GLY A 61 -13.91 1.09 -17.54
C GLY A 61 -12.68 0.48 -16.83
N CYS A 62 -12.58 0.65 -15.51
CA CYS A 62 -11.51 0.08 -14.68
C CYS A 62 -12.03 -0.33 -13.30
N TYR A 63 -12.60 -1.52 -13.20
CA TYR A 63 -13.11 -2.08 -11.95
C TYR A 63 -13.27 -3.60 -12.03
N PHE A 64 -13.23 -4.25 -10.87
CA PHE A 64 -13.82 -5.57 -10.69
C PHE A 64 -15.31 -5.43 -10.34
N SER A 65 -16.15 -6.27 -10.94
CA SER A 65 -17.56 -6.33 -10.54
C SER A 65 -17.70 -7.11 -9.24
N SER A 66 -18.47 -6.57 -8.29
CA SER A 66 -18.88 -7.32 -7.10
C SER A 66 -20.10 -8.21 -7.36
N ASP A 67 -20.74 -8.09 -8.52
CA ASP A 67 -21.90 -8.88 -8.94
C ASP A 67 -21.53 -9.78 -10.14
N LYS A 68 -21.82 -11.08 -10.04
CA LYS A 68 -21.50 -12.07 -11.08
C LYS A 68 -22.22 -11.82 -12.40
N ARG A 69 -23.33 -11.08 -12.41
CA ARG A 69 -24.12 -10.75 -13.59
C ARG A 69 -23.45 -9.68 -14.46
N ILE A 70 -22.58 -8.87 -13.86
CA ILE A 70 -21.88 -7.79 -14.53
C ILE A 70 -20.42 -8.20 -14.71
N ARG A 71 -19.91 -8.05 -15.92
CA ARG A 71 -18.50 -8.35 -16.20
C ARG A 71 -17.62 -7.25 -15.61
N SER A 72 -16.46 -7.65 -15.13
CA SER A 72 -15.41 -6.69 -14.79
C SER A 72 -14.91 -6.00 -16.06
N ASP A 73 -14.54 -4.73 -15.97
CA ASP A 73 -14.02 -3.96 -17.10
C ASP A 73 -12.63 -3.41 -16.77
N PHE A 74 -11.67 -3.69 -17.66
CA PHE A 74 -10.27 -3.27 -17.54
C PHE A 74 -9.81 -2.43 -18.73
N SER A 75 -10.71 -2.12 -19.67
CA SER A 75 -10.41 -1.53 -20.98
C SER A 75 -9.83 -0.12 -20.90
N ARG A 76 -10.10 0.60 -19.81
CA ARG A 76 -9.75 2.03 -19.64
C ARG A 76 -8.94 2.29 -18.36
N CYS A 77 -8.29 1.26 -17.82
CA CYS A 77 -7.46 1.41 -16.61
C CYS A 77 -6.31 2.40 -16.79
N ASP A 78 -5.70 2.49 -17.97
CA ASP A 78 -4.66 3.47 -18.26
C ASP A 78 -5.17 4.92 -18.11
N ARG A 79 -6.38 5.20 -18.62
CA ARG A 79 -7.04 6.51 -18.55
C ARG A 79 -7.49 6.79 -17.13
N PHE A 80 -8.04 5.79 -16.44
CA PHE A 80 -8.44 5.89 -15.05
C PHE A 80 -7.26 6.31 -14.17
N TYR A 81 -6.13 5.60 -14.22
CA TYR A 81 -4.99 5.89 -13.35
C TYR A 81 -4.39 7.27 -13.57
N LYS A 82 -4.38 7.78 -14.81
CA LYS A 82 -3.93 9.15 -15.10
C LYS A 82 -4.83 10.20 -14.42
N LYS A 83 -6.16 10.06 -14.56
CA LYS A 83 -7.13 10.97 -13.90
C LYS A 83 -7.10 10.83 -12.38
N PHE A 84 -7.06 9.60 -11.88
CA PHE A 84 -7.01 9.30 -10.46
C PHE A 84 -5.75 9.89 -9.80
N ALA A 85 -4.56 9.67 -10.38
CA ALA A 85 -3.32 10.25 -9.88
C ALA A 85 -3.32 11.79 -9.96
N SER A 86 -3.95 12.38 -10.97
CA SER A 86 -4.12 13.84 -11.05
C SER A 86 -5.00 14.37 -9.91
N ASN A 87 -6.10 13.70 -9.59
CA ASN A 87 -6.99 14.06 -8.46
C ASN A 87 -6.30 13.89 -7.10
N LEU A 88 -5.26 13.05 -7.03
CA LEU A 88 -4.37 12.89 -5.87
C LEU A 88 -3.17 13.86 -5.84
N LYS A 89 -3.10 14.82 -6.78
CA LYS A 89 -2.01 15.80 -6.89
C LYS A 89 -0.64 15.15 -7.08
N VAL A 90 -0.54 14.24 -8.05
CA VAL A 90 0.74 13.67 -8.48
C VAL A 90 1.77 14.74 -8.83
N THR A 91 2.98 14.59 -8.32
CA THR A 91 4.13 15.45 -8.61
C THR A 91 5.17 14.75 -9.47
N ARG A 92 5.21 13.41 -9.45
CA ARG A 92 6.17 12.63 -10.22
C ARG A 92 5.56 11.34 -10.74
N TYR A 93 5.90 10.99 -11.97
CA TYR A 93 5.48 9.76 -12.62
C TYR A 93 6.69 8.94 -13.08
N CYS A 94 6.76 7.68 -12.65
CA CYS A 94 7.70 6.69 -13.15
C CYS A 94 6.93 5.67 -14.00
N LYS A 95 7.07 5.74 -15.33
CA LYS A 95 6.47 4.75 -16.24
C LYS A 95 7.03 3.34 -16.02
N ASN A 96 8.32 3.25 -15.69
CA ASN A 96 9.06 2.04 -15.40
C ASN A 96 10.25 2.38 -14.49
N ASN A 97 11.01 1.36 -14.08
CA ASN A 97 12.20 1.49 -13.24
C ASN A 97 11.95 2.35 -11.98
N ALA A 98 10.79 2.16 -11.34
CA ALA A 98 10.32 2.98 -10.24
C ALA A 98 11.32 3.04 -9.08
N LEU A 99 12.00 1.93 -8.77
CA LEU A 99 13.03 1.91 -7.73
C LEU A 99 14.25 2.75 -8.13
N LYS A 100 14.84 2.47 -9.31
CA LYS A 100 16.03 3.19 -9.82
C LYS A 100 15.77 4.69 -9.96
N ASN A 101 14.58 5.05 -10.40
CA ASN A 101 14.16 6.44 -10.54
C ASN A 101 13.76 7.06 -9.18
N GLY A 102 13.69 6.29 -8.10
CA GLY A 102 13.36 6.79 -6.77
C GLY A 102 11.90 7.23 -6.63
N CYS A 103 10.95 6.59 -7.31
CA CYS A 103 9.53 6.74 -7.04
C CYS A 103 9.06 5.89 -5.84
N ILE A 104 9.73 4.77 -5.57
CA ILE A 104 9.37 3.84 -4.49
C ILE A 104 10.62 3.43 -3.70
N PRO A 105 10.48 3.00 -2.43
CA PRO A 105 11.54 2.36 -1.66
C PRO A 105 11.68 0.87 -2.02
N VAL A 106 12.64 0.20 -1.39
CA VAL A 106 12.68 -1.27 -1.34
C VAL A 106 11.75 -1.72 -0.21
N TYR A 107 10.88 -2.69 -0.51
CA TYR A 107 9.97 -3.27 0.47
C TYR A 107 10.56 -4.55 1.06
N ASN A 108 10.19 -4.86 2.31
CA ASN A 108 10.74 -6.02 3.02
C ASN A 108 10.27 -7.35 2.43
N SER A 109 9.11 -7.36 1.79
CA SER A 109 8.52 -8.56 1.19
C SER A 109 7.74 -8.21 -0.06
N TYR A 110 7.73 -9.14 -1.02
CA TYR A 110 7.07 -9.01 -2.32
C TYR A 110 6.22 -10.25 -2.62
N ALA A 111 5.26 -10.12 -3.53
CA ALA A 111 4.40 -11.22 -3.92
C ALA A 111 5.22 -12.34 -4.61
N LYS A 112 4.97 -13.59 -4.20
CA LYS A 112 5.66 -14.78 -4.73
C LYS A 112 4.76 -15.66 -5.61
N SER A 113 3.44 -15.53 -5.51
CA SER A 113 2.51 -16.34 -6.29
C SER A 113 2.37 -15.83 -7.73
N VAL A 114 2.19 -16.75 -8.67
CA VAL A 114 2.02 -16.41 -10.09
C VAL A 114 0.80 -15.51 -10.32
N SER A 115 -0.31 -15.74 -9.62
CA SER A 115 -1.53 -14.91 -9.74
C SER A 115 -1.37 -13.47 -9.24
N CYS A 116 -0.35 -13.20 -8.44
CA CYS A 116 -0.05 -11.88 -7.87
C CYS A 116 1.30 -11.35 -8.35
N ALA A 117 1.84 -11.90 -9.46
CA ALA A 117 3.15 -11.55 -9.98
C ALA A 117 3.27 -10.05 -10.31
N GLY A 118 2.16 -9.35 -10.54
CA GLY A 118 2.12 -7.89 -10.68
C GLY A 118 2.66 -7.12 -9.47
N PHE A 119 2.76 -7.73 -8.27
CA PHE A 119 3.45 -7.19 -7.09
C PHE A 119 4.71 -7.97 -6.71
N SER A 120 5.29 -8.71 -7.65
CA SER A 120 6.65 -9.24 -7.46
C SER A 120 7.67 -8.11 -7.45
N GLU A 121 8.85 -8.37 -6.86
CA GLU A 121 9.95 -7.40 -6.77
C GLU A 121 10.32 -6.84 -8.14
N SER A 122 10.50 -7.73 -9.13
CA SER A 122 10.82 -7.33 -10.51
C SER A 122 9.74 -6.44 -11.10
N MET A 123 8.46 -6.78 -10.92
CA MET A 123 7.36 -5.99 -11.46
C MET A 123 7.30 -4.61 -10.81
N MET A 124 7.28 -4.51 -9.48
CA MET A 124 7.21 -3.22 -8.78
C MET A 124 8.41 -2.34 -9.06
N ASN A 125 9.62 -2.91 -9.04
CA ASN A 125 10.86 -2.12 -9.15
C ASN A 125 11.16 -1.69 -10.59
N ARG A 126 10.77 -2.49 -11.60
CA ARG A 126 11.23 -2.31 -12.99
C ARG A 126 10.13 -2.06 -14.00
N PHE A 127 8.95 -2.66 -13.87
CA PHE A 127 7.96 -2.67 -14.94
C PHE A 127 6.69 -1.90 -14.63
N ASN A 128 6.29 -1.83 -13.37
CA ASN A 128 5.09 -1.15 -12.96
C ASN A 128 5.24 0.36 -13.08
N GLN A 129 4.09 0.97 -13.38
CA GLN A 129 3.92 2.40 -13.30
C GLN A 129 3.77 2.80 -11.83
N ALA A 130 4.49 3.83 -11.43
CA ALA A 130 4.39 4.42 -10.10
C ALA A 130 4.15 5.92 -10.20
N PHE A 131 3.33 6.44 -9.30
CA PHE A 131 3.02 7.86 -9.16
C PHE A 131 3.39 8.28 -7.74
N VAL A 132 4.06 9.41 -7.59
CA VAL A 132 4.37 10.01 -6.29
C VAL A 132 3.53 11.26 -6.12
N MET A 133 2.83 11.34 -5.00
CA MET A 133 1.95 12.47 -4.66
C MET A 133 2.73 13.58 -3.99
N ASN A 134 2.11 14.75 -3.83
CA ASN A 134 2.75 15.91 -3.20
C ASN A 134 3.08 15.71 -1.71
N ASP A 135 2.44 14.76 -1.04
CA ASP A 135 2.70 14.37 0.35
C ASP A 135 3.72 13.23 0.47
N ASN A 136 4.42 12.90 -0.62
CA ASN A 136 5.40 11.82 -0.75
C ASN A 136 4.84 10.39 -0.64
N THR A 137 3.51 10.22 -0.48
CA THR A 137 2.90 8.91 -0.68
C THR A 137 3.06 8.47 -2.14
N ASN A 138 3.00 7.17 -2.38
CA ASN A 138 3.08 6.65 -3.74
C ASN A 138 1.97 5.64 -4.03
N LEU A 139 1.67 5.51 -5.32
CA LEU A 139 0.75 4.54 -5.90
C LEU A 139 1.51 3.72 -6.94
N ILE A 140 1.39 2.40 -6.89
CA ILE A 140 2.05 1.45 -7.79
C ILE A 140 0.98 0.61 -8.46
N VAL A 141 0.79 0.81 -9.76
CA VAL A 141 -0.26 0.11 -10.52
C VAL A 141 0.09 -1.37 -10.65
N PHE A 142 -0.85 -2.25 -10.33
CA PHE A 142 -0.69 -3.67 -10.59
C PHE A 142 -0.80 -3.92 -12.10
N ASN A 143 0.25 -4.49 -12.68
CA ASN A 143 0.25 -4.90 -14.09
C ASN A 143 0.44 -6.41 -14.21
N GLN A 144 -0.53 -7.08 -14.83
CA GLN A 144 -0.40 -8.50 -15.18
C GLN A 144 -1.35 -8.90 -16.34
N PRO A 145 -0.84 -9.41 -17.48
CA PRO A 145 0.58 -9.51 -17.84
C PRO A 145 1.26 -8.13 -17.94
N ALA A 146 2.58 -8.08 -18.15
CA ALA A 146 3.33 -6.83 -18.16
C ALA A 146 2.68 -5.78 -19.09
N ASN A 147 2.64 -4.52 -18.65
CA ASN A 147 1.99 -3.38 -19.31
C ASN A 147 0.45 -3.40 -19.39
N VAL A 148 -0.22 -4.42 -18.84
CA VAL A 148 -1.69 -4.46 -18.75
C VAL A 148 -2.13 -4.06 -17.35
N GLN A 149 -2.61 -2.82 -17.20
CA GLN A 149 -3.11 -2.31 -15.92
C GLN A 149 -4.39 -3.05 -15.51
N LYS A 150 -4.51 -3.35 -14.21
CA LYS A 150 -5.71 -3.92 -13.61
C LYS A 150 -6.30 -2.95 -12.58
N PRO A 151 -7.56 -3.10 -12.14
CA PRO A 151 -8.17 -2.28 -11.09
C PRO A 151 -7.67 -2.66 -9.69
N LEU A 152 -6.36 -2.73 -9.55
CA LEU A 152 -5.64 -3.09 -8.35
C LEU A 152 -4.34 -2.29 -8.34
N PHE A 153 -4.01 -1.71 -7.21
CA PHE A 153 -2.78 -0.95 -7.06
C PHE A 153 -2.29 -1.04 -5.62
N ALA A 154 -0.96 -1.02 -5.46
CA ALA A 154 -0.35 -0.86 -4.16
C ALA A 154 -0.22 0.63 -3.84
N VAL A 155 -0.24 0.96 -2.56
CA VAL A 155 -0.08 2.31 -2.05
C VAL A 155 0.84 2.29 -0.86
N ASP A 156 1.63 3.33 -0.75
CA ASP A 156 2.57 3.52 0.34
C ASP A 156 2.14 4.75 1.13
N SER A 157 1.62 4.54 2.34
CA SER A 157 0.96 5.58 3.14
C SER A 157 1.89 6.53 3.85
N ASN A 158 3.18 6.18 3.97
CA ASN A 158 4.21 7.03 4.57
C ASN A 158 5.35 7.35 3.59
N GLY A 159 5.29 6.84 2.36
CA GLY A 159 6.31 7.07 1.34
C GLY A 159 7.54 6.21 1.62
N LYS A 160 8.74 6.78 1.52
CA LYS A 160 9.98 5.97 1.67
C LYS A 160 10.38 5.71 3.13
N LEU A 161 9.51 6.01 4.08
CA LEU A 161 9.82 5.90 5.50
C LEU A 161 9.65 4.46 5.98
N PHE A 162 10.43 4.07 6.98
CA PHE A 162 10.29 2.77 7.64
C PHE A 162 8.86 2.60 8.21
N PRO A 163 8.24 1.40 8.20
CA PRO A 163 8.84 0.07 8.00
C PRO A 163 9.01 -0.52 6.58
N ASN A 164 8.42 0.06 5.54
CA ASN A 164 8.31 -0.51 4.19
C ASN A 164 7.76 -1.96 4.22
N LYS A 165 6.67 -2.18 4.95
CA LYS A 165 6.02 -3.47 5.21
C LYS A 165 4.56 -3.47 4.80
N SER A 166 4.14 -4.59 4.21
CA SER A 166 2.73 -4.82 3.90
C SER A 166 1.86 -4.82 5.17
N GLY A 167 0.76 -4.07 5.13
CA GLY A 167 -0.17 -3.90 6.26
C GLY A 167 0.29 -2.89 7.32
N TYR A 168 1.41 -2.20 7.10
CA TYR A 168 1.91 -1.15 7.98
C TYR A 168 1.94 0.20 7.26
N ASP A 169 2.62 0.24 6.11
CA ASP A 169 2.67 1.40 5.23
C ASP A 169 2.42 1.02 3.78
N LEU A 170 2.78 -0.19 3.36
CA LEU A 170 2.42 -0.75 2.06
C LEU A 170 1.05 -1.44 2.13
N PHE A 171 0.09 -0.94 1.37
CA PHE A 171 -1.25 -1.51 1.23
C PHE A 171 -1.58 -1.75 -0.24
N SER A 172 -2.68 -2.42 -0.52
CA SER A 172 -3.20 -2.58 -1.86
C SER A 172 -4.71 -2.38 -1.87
N LEU A 173 -5.20 -1.57 -2.80
CA LEU A 173 -6.61 -1.28 -2.95
C LEU A 173 -7.10 -1.86 -4.28
N VAL A 174 -8.25 -2.52 -4.22
CA VAL A 174 -8.94 -3.09 -5.39
C VAL A 174 -10.15 -2.22 -5.69
N ILE A 175 -10.28 -1.73 -6.91
CA ILE A 175 -11.42 -0.92 -7.34
C ILE A 175 -12.58 -1.85 -7.68
N MET A 176 -13.67 -1.72 -6.93
CA MET A 176 -14.88 -2.51 -7.09
C MET A 176 -16.01 -1.63 -7.62
N ARG A 177 -16.90 -2.21 -8.41
CA ARG A 177 -18.18 -1.62 -8.81
C ARG A 177 -19.31 -2.59 -8.55
N ASN A 178 -20.40 -2.11 -7.98
CA ASN A 178 -21.59 -2.92 -7.72
C ASN A 178 -22.62 -2.82 -8.86
N ALA A 179 -23.76 -3.50 -8.71
CA ALA A 179 -24.80 -3.54 -9.73
C ALA A 179 -25.53 -2.21 -9.94
N GLU A 180 -25.62 -1.39 -8.88
CA GLU A 180 -26.17 -0.04 -8.91
C GLU A 180 -25.19 0.97 -9.53
N GLY A 181 -23.97 0.54 -9.84
CA GLY A 181 -22.93 1.35 -10.45
C GLY A 181 -22.07 2.16 -9.48
N ASN A 182 -22.22 1.93 -8.18
CA ASN A 182 -21.42 2.56 -7.14
C ASN A 182 -20.02 1.94 -7.09
N TYR A 183 -19.02 2.80 -6.96
CA TYR A 183 -17.62 2.42 -6.82
C TYR A 183 -17.20 2.39 -5.36
N SER A 184 -16.35 1.44 -5.01
CA SER A 184 -15.73 1.37 -3.68
C SER A 184 -14.39 0.64 -3.75
N PHE A 185 -13.64 0.66 -2.65
CA PHE A 185 -12.49 -0.23 -2.50
C PHE A 185 -12.92 -1.52 -1.79
N HIS A 186 -12.33 -2.63 -2.24
CA HIS A 186 -12.54 -3.92 -1.58
C HIS A 186 -12.05 -3.89 -0.11
N PRO A 187 -12.73 -4.54 0.85
CA PRO A 187 -12.37 -4.49 2.27
C PRO A 187 -11.00 -5.06 2.62
N ASN A 188 -10.49 -6.02 1.86
CA ASN A 188 -9.12 -6.54 2.00
C ASN A 188 -8.12 -5.56 1.38
N VAL A 189 -7.29 -4.97 2.24
CA VAL A 189 -6.36 -3.88 1.91
C VAL A 189 -4.91 -4.35 1.72
N ILE A 190 -4.69 -5.66 1.62
CA ILE A 190 -3.39 -6.29 1.29
C ILE A 190 -3.55 -7.38 0.21
N HIS A 191 -4.59 -7.29 -0.62
CA HIS A 191 -4.79 -8.18 -1.75
C HIS A 191 -3.54 -8.29 -2.65
N CYS A 192 -3.08 -9.52 -2.88
CA CYS A 192 -1.84 -9.81 -3.61
C CYS A 192 -0.53 -9.30 -3.00
N LEU A 193 -0.56 -8.71 -1.81
CA LEU A 193 0.65 -8.39 -1.04
C LEU A 193 0.92 -9.48 0.00
N PRO A 194 2.19 -9.70 0.39
CA PRO A 194 2.51 -10.61 1.49
C PRO A 194 1.87 -10.15 2.80
N LYS A 195 1.41 -11.11 3.61
CA LYS A 195 0.88 -10.80 4.93
C LYS A 195 2.00 -10.78 5.96
N GLU A 196 2.25 -9.62 6.55
CA GLU A 196 3.13 -9.47 7.70
C GLU A 196 2.36 -9.74 9.02
N LYS A 197 3.06 -10.27 10.02
CA LYS A 197 2.46 -10.50 11.34
C LYS A 197 2.15 -9.16 12.01
N GLY A 198 0.91 -8.96 12.45
CA GLY A 198 0.46 -7.73 13.11
C GLY A 198 -0.01 -6.62 12.15
N GLY A 199 0.25 -6.76 10.85
CA GLY A 199 -0.19 -5.79 9.85
C GLY A 199 -1.71 -5.79 9.65
N ILE A 200 -2.25 -4.63 9.29
CA ILE A 200 -3.64 -4.41 8.90
C ILE A 200 -3.93 -5.23 7.65
N LYS A 201 -4.97 -6.07 7.70
CA LYS A 201 -5.39 -6.89 6.55
C LYS A 201 -6.67 -6.35 5.93
N ASN A 202 -7.62 -5.92 6.74
CA ASN A 202 -8.89 -5.41 6.28
C ASN A 202 -9.14 -4.01 6.82
N ILE A 203 -9.97 -3.25 6.11
CA ILE A 203 -10.40 -1.92 6.54
C ILE A 203 -11.01 -1.94 7.95
N GLN A 204 -11.68 -3.02 8.36
CA GLN A 204 -12.25 -3.17 9.69
C GLN A 204 -11.19 -3.23 10.80
N ASP A 205 -9.97 -3.68 10.51
CA ASP A 205 -8.89 -3.77 11.52
C ASP A 205 -8.43 -2.39 12.02
N VAL A 206 -8.82 -1.34 11.29
CA VAL A 206 -8.44 0.05 11.52
C VAL A 206 -9.46 0.78 12.40
N TYR A 207 -10.67 0.23 12.54
CA TYR A 207 -11.78 0.80 13.31
C TYR A 207 -12.13 0.00 14.57
N LYS A 208 -11.30 -0.97 14.95
CA LYS A 208 -11.33 -1.65 16.25
C LYS A 208 -10.61 -0.80 17.29
#